data_AF-A0A484LD59-F1
#
_entry.id   AF-A0A484LD59-F1
#
_cell.length_a   1.000
_cell.length_b   1.000
_cell.length_c   1.000
_cell.angle_alpha   90.00
_cell.angle_beta   90.00
_cell.angle_gamma   90.00
#
_symmetry.space_group_name_H-M   'P 1'
#
loop_
_entity.id
_entity.type
_entity.pdbx_description
1 polymer ?
#
loop_
_entity_poly.entity_id
_entity_poly.type
_entity_poly.pdbx_seq_one_letter_code
_entity_poly.pdbx_strand_id
1 'polypeptide(L)'
;MAVKGKHGRAPSRTPASLATLAFAVFVMLSFFVLILLDFGILSIPSSSRGSQKAHDLSSIAHNTVERKGDGENDGRKRDTWVEMISWEPRAFVYHNFLSKEECEYLINLAKPHMQKSTVVDSETGKSKDSRVRTSSGTFLPRGRDKMVREIEKRIADFTFIPVENGEGLQILHYEVGQKYEPHYDYFLDDFNTKNGGQRIATVLMYLSEVDEGGETVFPAAKGNFSDVPWWDELSDCGKGGLSVKPKMGDALLFWSMKPDATLDPSSLHGGCPVIKGNKWSSTKWMRVHEYKA
;
A
#
# COMPACT_ATOMS: atom_id res chain seq x y z
N MET A 1 45.79 83.71 -31.96
CA MET A 1 45.63 82.28 -31.61
C MET A 1 44.73 82.19 -30.40
N ALA A 2 43.52 81.67 -30.54
CA ALA A 2 42.54 81.55 -29.47
C ALA A 2 42.48 80.09 -28.97
N VAL A 3 42.71 79.87 -27.68
CA VAL A 3 42.58 78.56 -27.03
C VAL A 3 41.19 78.45 -26.40
N LYS A 4 40.36 77.53 -26.91
CA LYS A 4 39.05 77.19 -26.36
C LYS A 4 39.22 76.31 -25.11
N GLY A 5 38.83 76.82 -23.93
CA GLY A 5 38.66 76.02 -22.72
C GLY A 5 37.36 75.21 -22.77
N LYS A 6 37.48 73.88 -22.87
CA LYS A 6 36.34 72.95 -22.71
C LYS A 6 35.96 72.85 -21.24
N HIS A 7 34.79 73.37 -20.87
CA HIS A 7 34.17 73.08 -19.57
C HIS A 7 33.54 71.68 -19.62
N GLY A 8 34.07 70.74 -18.84
CA GLY A 8 33.44 69.44 -18.61
C GLY A 8 32.17 69.60 -17.79
N ARG A 9 31.02 69.22 -18.36
CA ARG A 9 29.74 69.11 -17.65
C ARG A 9 29.82 67.90 -16.71
N ALA A 10 29.68 68.11 -15.41
CA ALA A 10 29.50 67.02 -14.46
C ALA A 10 28.19 66.27 -14.78
N PRO A 11 28.16 64.93 -14.75
CA PRO A 11 26.93 64.18 -15.02
C PRO A 11 25.94 64.41 -13.87
N SER A 12 24.75 64.88 -14.21
CA SER A 12 23.63 64.98 -13.27
C SER A 12 23.22 63.58 -12.81
N ARG A 13 23.40 63.27 -11.53
CA ARG A 13 22.82 62.07 -10.93
C ARG A 13 21.31 62.26 -10.86
N THR A 14 20.57 61.60 -11.75
CA THR A 14 19.13 61.46 -11.64
C THR A 14 18.81 60.64 -10.38
N PRO A 15 17.91 61.11 -9.50
CA PRO A 15 17.53 60.35 -8.32
C PRO A 15 16.92 59.02 -8.76
N ALA A 16 17.30 57.93 -8.07
CA ALA A 16 16.71 56.62 -8.32
C ALA A 16 15.19 56.72 -8.14
N SER A 17 14.44 56.15 -9.09
CA SER A 17 12.98 56.13 -9.01
C SER A 17 12.55 55.46 -7.70
N LEU A 18 11.39 55.86 -7.17
CA LEU A 18 10.85 55.27 -5.94
C LEU A 18 10.73 53.74 -6.03
N ALA A 19 10.43 53.22 -7.23
CA ALA A 19 10.37 51.80 -7.52
C ALA A 19 11.75 51.11 -7.43
N THR A 20 12.81 51.77 -7.89
CA THR A 20 14.18 51.24 -7.80
C THR A 20 14.65 51.21 -6.34
N LEU A 21 14.30 52.22 -5.56
CA LEU A 21 14.62 52.27 -4.13
C LEU A 21 13.86 51.17 -3.37
N ALA A 22 12.56 51.00 -3.66
CA ALA A 22 11.73 49.96 -3.05
C ALA A 22 12.23 48.55 -3.40
N PHE A 23 12.63 48.32 -4.65
CA PHE A 23 13.21 47.05 -5.07
C PHE A 23 14.54 46.75 -4.36
N ALA A 24 15.43 47.74 -4.24
CA ALA A 24 16.69 47.59 -3.52
C ALA A 24 16.47 47.28 -2.03
N VAL A 25 15.50 47.95 -1.38
CA VAL A 25 15.13 47.68 0.01
C VAL A 25 14.57 46.25 0.16
N PHE A 26 13.74 45.80 -0.77
CA PHE A 26 13.18 44.45 -0.75
C PHE A 26 14.25 43.37 -0.88
N VAL A 27 15.22 43.56 -1.80
CA VAL A 27 16.36 42.65 -1.95
C VAL A 27 17.20 42.62 -0.67
N MET A 28 17.52 43.77 -0.08
CA MET A 28 18.28 43.83 1.17
C MET A 28 17.55 43.15 2.34
N LEU A 29 16.23 43.34 2.46
CA LEU A 29 15.40 42.64 3.46
C LEU A 29 15.39 41.13 3.24
N SER A 30 15.31 40.67 1.98
CA SER A 30 15.34 39.24 1.65
C SER A 30 16.67 38.59 2.05
N PHE A 31 17.80 39.25 1.79
CA PHE A 31 19.12 38.76 2.21
C PHE A 31 19.27 38.78 3.73
N PHE A 32 18.75 39.80 4.40
CA PHE A 32 18.78 39.88 5.86
C PHE A 32 17.97 38.76 6.51
N VAL A 33 16.79 38.42 5.96
CA VAL A 33 15.99 37.28 6.41
C VAL A 33 16.73 35.96 6.21
N LEU A 34 17.40 35.75 5.07
CA LEU A 34 18.20 34.54 4.83
C LEU A 34 19.36 34.39 5.83
N ILE A 35 20.05 35.49 6.14
CA ILE A 35 21.12 35.50 7.14
C ILE A 35 20.56 35.15 8.53
N LEU A 36 19.42 35.72 8.91
CA LEU A 36 18.79 35.39 10.20
C LEU A 36 18.31 33.93 10.28
N LEU A 37 17.94 33.32 9.16
CA LEU A 37 17.62 31.88 9.07
C LEU A 37 18.88 31.01 9.20
N ASP A 38 19.99 31.37 8.54
CA ASP A 38 21.27 30.65 8.62
C ASP A 38 21.89 30.68 10.02
N PHE A 39 21.73 31.80 10.75
CA PHE A 39 22.17 31.93 12.13
C PHE A 39 21.14 31.42 13.16
N GLY A 40 20.00 30.88 12.71
CA GLY A 40 18.96 30.30 13.58
C GLY A 40 18.22 31.30 14.47
N ILE A 41 18.31 32.60 14.16
CA ILE A 41 17.67 33.70 14.91
C ILE A 41 16.21 33.86 14.49
N LEU A 42 15.90 33.62 13.21
CA LEU A 42 14.54 33.49 12.70
C LEU A 42 14.23 32.01 12.49
N SER A 43 13.05 31.57 12.89
CA SER A 43 12.54 30.23 12.56
C SER A 43 11.38 30.41 11.59
N ILE A 44 11.43 29.76 10.42
CA ILE A 44 10.19 29.55 9.67
C ILE A 44 9.28 28.72 10.58
N PRO A 45 7.97 29.00 10.71
CA PRO A 45 7.06 28.08 11.35
C PRO A 45 7.04 26.83 10.50
N SER A 46 7.98 25.92 10.77
CA SER A 46 7.81 24.55 10.35
C SER A 46 6.58 24.12 11.12
N SER A 47 5.51 23.78 10.41
CA SER A 47 4.64 22.73 10.89
C SER A 47 5.49 21.46 11.01
N SER A 48 6.41 21.43 11.98
CA SER A 48 6.99 20.22 12.49
C SER A 48 5.88 19.55 13.27
N ARG A 49 4.91 18.99 12.55
CA ARG A 49 4.58 17.60 12.85
C ARG A 49 5.91 16.91 12.66
N GLY A 50 6.59 16.62 13.77
CA GLY A 50 7.79 15.81 13.74
C GLY A 50 7.52 14.65 12.80
N SER A 51 8.51 14.29 11.99
CA SER A 51 8.48 13.05 11.25
C SER A 51 7.98 11.99 12.23
N GLN A 52 6.72 11.58 12.10
CA GLN A 52 6.32 10.28 12.59
C GLN A 52 7.36 9.37 11.94
N LYS A 53 8.17 8.70 12.76
CA LYS A 53 9.14 7.75 12.21
C LYS A 53 8.32 6.85 11.30
N ALA A 54 8.76 6.58 10.08
CA ALA A 54 8.01 5.75 9.12
C ALA A 54 7.68 4.33 9.63
N HIS A 55 8.08 4.01 10.86
CA HIS A 55 7.88 2.75 11.56
C HIS A 55 7.14 2.91 12.90
N ASP A 56 6.60 4.10 13.20
CA ASP A 56 5.81 4.36 14.40
C ASP A 56 4.34 4.00 14.17
N LEU A 57 3.98 2.79 14.60
CA LEU A 57 2.64 2.23 14.44
C LEU A 57 1.65 2.69 15.52
N SER A 58 2.09 3.49 16.51
CA SER A 58 1.20 4.03 17.55
C SER A 58 0.12 4.96 16.99
N SER A 59 0.38 5.61 15.85
CA SER A 59 -0.58 6.47 15.16
C SER A 59 -1.78 5.70 14.60
N ILE A 60 -1.61 4.42 14.26
CA ILE A 60 -2.70 3.53 13.88
C ILE A 60 -3.66 3.35 15.05
N ALA A 61 -3.11 3.17 16.25
CA ALA A 61 -3.92 3.02 17.47
C ALA A 61 -4.83 4.23 17.73
N HIS A 62 -4.32 5.44 17.52
CA HIS A 62 -5.09 6.66 17.73
C HIS A 62 -6.24 6.84 16.74
N ASN A 63 -6.04 6.55 15.45
CA ASN A 63 -7.09 6.70 14.43
C ASN A 63 -8.24 5.68 14.60
N THR A 64 -7.94 4.48 15.10
CA THR A 64 -8.94 3.41 15.31
C THR A 64 -9.86 3.70 16.50
N VAL A 65 -9.37 4.36 17.55
CA VAL A 65 -10.16 4.69 18.75
C VAL A 65 -11.18 5.80 18.47
N GLU A 66 -10.81 6.84 17.71
CA GLU A 66 -11.74 7.95 17.38
C GLU A 66 -12.91 7.51 16.50
N ARG A 67 -12.76 6.43 15.72
CA ARG A 67 -13.81 5.95 14.79
C ARG A 67 -14.80 4.96 15.37
N LYS A 68 -14.58 4.42 16.57
CA LYS A 68 -15.51 3.47 17.22
C LYS A 68 -16.80 4.13 17.74
N GLY A 69 -16.98 5.44 17.55
CA GLY A 69 -18.09 6.23 18.10
C GLY A 69 -19.40 6.22 17.30
N ASP A 70 -19.39 5.88 16.00
CA ASP A 70 -20.57 6.02 15.14
C ASP A 70 -20.93 4.68 14.47
N GLY A 71 -22.09 4.10 14.80
CA GLY A 71 -22.51 2.88 14.11
C GLY A 71 -23.80 2.21 14.57
N GLU A 72 -24.86 2.98 14.78
CA GLU A 72 -26.23 2.45 14.78
C GLU A 72 -26.58 1.93 13.37
N ASN A 73 -27.26 0.79 13.32
CA ASN A 73 -27.46 -0.04 12.13
C ASN A 73 -28.56 0.51 11.20
N ASP A 74 -28.28 1.58 10.45
CA ASP A 74 -29.16 2.11 9.39
C ASP A 74 -28.57 1.77 8.02
N GLY A 75 -28.86 0.56 7.50
CA GLY A 75 -28.90 0.09 6.09
C GLY A 75 -28.05 0.72 4.96
N ARG A 76 -27.15 1.65 5.22
CA ARG A 76 -26.31 2.39 4.31
C ARG A 76 -24.97 1.67 4.22
N LYS A 77 -24.49 1.57 2.98
CA LYS A 77 -23.17 1.05 2.65
C LYS A 77 -22.15 1.80 3.52
N ARG A 78 -21.41 1.09 4.38
CA ARG A 78 -20.36 1.71 5.20
C ARG A 78 -19.33 2.32 4.28
N ASP A 79 -18.90 3.55 4.58
CA ASP A 79 -17.89 4.22 3.78
C ASP A 79 -16.58 3.43 3.80
N THR A 80 -15.96 3.31 2.63
CA THR A 80 -14.63 2.73 2.48
C THR A 80 -13.59 3.71 3.02
N TRP A 81 -12.64 3.21 3.80
CA TRP A 81 -11.53 4.03 4.31
C TRP A 81 -10.23 3.23 4.35
N VAL A 82 -9.10 3.93 4.42
CA VAL A 82 -7.77 3.33 4.30
C VAL A 82 -7.00 3.45 5.61
N GLU A 83 -6.46 2.33 6.06
CA GLU A 83 -5.49 2.24 7.14
C GLU A 83 -4.10 1.94 6.56
N MET A 84 -3.12 2.74 6.92
CA MET A 84 -1.73 2.47 6.55
C MET A 84 -1.10 1.62 7.65
N ILE A 85 -0.65 0.42 7.31
CA ILE A 85 -0.10 -0.54 8.29
C ILE A 85 1.42 -0.62 8.25
N SER A 86 2.06 -0.27 7.13
CA SER A 86 3.53 -0.22 7.03
C SER A 86 4.01 0.54 5.80
N TRP A 87 5.23 1.07 5.90
CA TRP A 87 5.99 1.60 4.78
C TRP A 87 7.04 0.61 4.23
N GLU A 88 7.43 -0.40 5.01
CA GLU A 88 8.38 -1.45 4.65
C GLU A 88 7.88 -2.81 5.17
N PRO A 89 7.15 -3.60 4.36
CA PRO A 89 6.75 -3.27 2.99
C PRO A 89 5.66 -2.19 2.99
N ARG A 90 5.49 -1.49 1.87
CA ARG A 90 4.33 -0.61 1.70
C ARG A 90 3.07 -1.46 1.74
N ALA A 91 2.25 -1.28 2.77
CA ALA A 91 1.04 -2.06 2.97
C ALA A 91 -0.09 -1.22 3.58
N PHE A 92 -1.30 -1.42 3.05
CA PHE A 92 -2.50 -0.65 3.36
C PHE A 92 -3.71 -1.58 3.45
N VAL A 93 -4.56 -1.38 4.45
CA VAL A 93 -5.86 -2.05 4.55
C VAL A 93 -6.94 -1.09 4.08
N TYR A 94 -7.73 -1.52 3.11
CA TYR A 94 -8.94 -0.85 2.67
C TYR A 94 -10.13 -1.51 3.37
N HIS A 95 -10.71 -0.81 4.32
CA HIS A 95 -11.84 -1.31 5.08
C HIS A 95 -13.15 -1.16 4.31
N ASN A 96 -14.04 -2.14 4.44
CA ASN A 96 -15.31 -2.19 3.69
C ASN A 96 -15.08 -2.08 2.16
N PHE A 97 -14.05 -2.75 1.64
CA PHE A 97 -13.70 -2.73 0.22
C PHE A 97 -14.68 -3.57 -0.63
N LEU A 98 -15.05 -4.75 -0.12
CA LEU A 98 -16.13 -5.57 -0.65
C LEU A 98 -17.35 -5.48 0.28
N SER A 99 -18.53 -5.49 -0.33
CA SER A 99 -19.78 -5.78 0.36
C SER A 99 -19.87 -7.25 0.75
N LYS A 100 -20.73 -7.56 1.74
CA LYS A 100 -20.98 -8.93 2.16
C LYS A 100 -21.48 -9.78 0.99
N GLU A 101 -22.35 -9.22 0.16
CA GLU A 101 -22.92 -9.86 -1.01
C GLU A 101 -21.84 -10.22 -2.06
N GLU A 102 -20.88 -9.33 -2.29
CA GLU A 102 -19.74 -9.59 -3.19
C GLU A 102 -18.85 -10.71 -2.65
N CYS A 103 -18.57 -10.73 -1.34
CA CYS A 103 -17.80 -11.79 -0.71
C CYS A 103 -18.49 -13.16 -0.86
N GLU A 104 -19.78 -13.24 -0.51
CA GLU A 104 -20.56 -14.47 -0.61
C GLU A 104 -20.68 -14.94 -2.07
N TYR A 105 -20.85 -14.00 -3.01
CA TYR A 105 -20.87 -14.30 -4.43
C TYR A 105 -19.57 -14.97 -4.90
N LEU A 106 -18.40 -14.38 -4.59
CA LEU A 106 -17.10 -14.94 -4.98
C LEU A 106 -16.88 -16.32 -4.36
N ILE A 107 -17.24 -16.51 -3.09
CA ILE A 107 -17.16 -17.81 -2.41
C ILE A 107 -18.04 -18.85 -3.12
N ASN A 108 -19.31 -18.53 -3.37
CA ASN A 108 -20.25 -19.48 -3.97
C ASN A 108 -19.88 -19.83 -5.42
N LEU A 109 -19.33 -18.87 -6.16
CA LEU A 109 -18.80 -19.08 -7.50
C LEU A 109 -17.59 -20.02 -7.51
N ALA A 110 -16.75 -19.96 -6.47
CA ALA A 110 -15.52 -20.73 -6.36
C ALA A 110 -15.74 -22.16 -5.83
N LYS A 111 -16.64 -22.35 -4.86
CA LYS A 111 -16.88 -23.62 -4.15
C LYS A 111 -16.91 -24.88 -5.05
N PRO A 112 -17.62 -24.91 -6.20
CA PRO A 112 -17.69 -26.12 -7.04
C PRO A 112 -16.37 -26.46 -7.76
N HIS A 113 -15.41 -25.54 -7.78
CA HIS A 113 -14.19 -25.62 -8.59
C HIS A 113 -12.91 -25.65 -7.74
N MET A 114 -13.03 -25.79 -6.42
CA MET A 114 -11.90 -25.79 -5.50
C MET A 114 -11.06 -27.06 -5.66
N GLN A 115 -9.76 -26.89 -5.84
CA GLN A 115 -8.79 -27.97 -5.91
C GLN A 115 -7.66 -27.72 -4.92
N LYS A 116 -6.93 -28.77 -4.51
CA LYS A 116 -5.76 -28.59 -3.64
C LYS A 116 -4.77 -27.62 -4.29
N SER A 117 -4.33 -26.62 -3.53
CA SER A 117 -3.42 -25.59 -4.04
C SER A 117 -2.03 -26.17 -4.28
N THR A 118 -1.37 -25.69 -5.33
CA THR A 118 0.01 -26.00 -5.64
C THR A 118 0.88 -24.75 -5.56
N VAL A 119 2.20 -24.93 -5.52
CA VAL A 119 3.18 -23.84 -5.60
C VAL A 119 4.00 -23.94 -6.88
N VAL A 120 4.49 -22.82 -7.39
CA VAL A 120 5.44 -22.79 -8.51
C VAL A 120 6.84 -23.08 -7.95
N ASP A 121 7.48 -24.11 -8.49
CA ASP A 121 8.86 -24.45 -8.19
C ASP A 121 9.80 -23.43 -8.85
N SER A 122 10.69 -22.81 -8.06
CA SER A 122 11.55 -21.71 -8.52
C SER A 122 12.66 -22.15 -9.47
N GLU A 123 13.07 -23.42 -9.44
CA GLU A 123 14.12 -23.96 -10.31
C GLU A 123 13.55 -24.39 -11.67
N THR A 124 12.36 -24.98 -11.66
CA THR A 124 11.76 -25.61 -12.85
C THR A 124 10.61 -24.81 -13.46
N GLY A 125 10.07 -23.83 -12.74
CA GLY A 125 8.89 -23.05 -13.13
C GLY A 125 7.58 -23.86 -13.12
N LYS A 126 7.58 -25.10 -12.59
CA LYS A 126 6.42 -26.02 -12.65
C LYS A 126 5.63 -26.06 -11.35
N SER A 127 4.35 -26.40 -11.47
CA SER A 127 3.44 -26.62 -10.34
C SER A 127 3.83 -27.88 -9.55
N LYS A 128 3.99 -27.75 -8.22
CA LYS A 128 4.36 -28.85 -7.29
C LYS A 128 3.37 -28.94 -6.13
N ASP A 129 3.04 -30.17 -5.71
CA ASP A 129 2.25 -30.42 -4.51
C ASP A 129 3.01 -29.89 -3.28
N SER A 130 2.32 -29.14 -2.43
CA SER A 130 2.96 -28.25 -1.48
C SER A 130 2.60 -28.63 -0.05
N ARG A 131 3.61 -28.98 0.74
CA ARG A 131 3.53 -28.91 2.22
C ARG A 131 3.60 -27.48 2.74
N VAL A 132 3.93 -26.54 1.85
CA VAL A 132 4.20 -25.11 2.12
C VAL A 132 2.90 -24.30 1.97
N ARG A 133 1.99 -24.71 1.08
CA ARG A 133 0.65 -24.15 0.90
C ARG A 133 -0.38 -25.28 0.95
N THR A 134 -1.18 -25.32 2.00
CA THR A 134 -2.09 -26.44 2.27
C THR A 134 -3.55 -26.11 2.02
N SER A 135 -3.85 -24.94 1.43
CA SER A 135 -5.19 -24.51 1.05
C SER A 135 -5.77 -25.28 -0.14
N SER A 136 -7.07 -25.09 -0.37
CA SER A 136 -7.68 -25.29 -1.68
C SER A 136 -7.83 -23.94 -2.41
N GLY A 137 -7.88 -23.97 -3.74
CA GLY A 137 -7.98 -22.77 -4.56
C GLY A 137 -8.56 -23.00 -5.94
N THR A 138 -8.99 -21.91 -6.58
CA THR A 138 -9.43 -21.87 -7.97
C THR A 138 -9.19 -20.48 -8.56
N PHE A 139 -9.23 -20.35 -9.89
CA PHE A 139 -9.08 -19.07 -10.58
C PHE A 139 -10.37 -18.67 -11.27
N LEU A 140 -10.76 -17.41 -11.10
CA LEU A 140 -11.81 -16.77 -11.88
C LEU A 140 -11.12 -15.94 -12.98
N PRO A 141 -11.47 -16.15 -14.26
CA PRO A 141 -10.93 -15.35 -15.36
C PRO A 141 -11.19 -13.86 -15.17
N ARG A 142 -10.26 -13.01 -15.64
CA ARG A 142 -10.45 -11.57 -15.66
C ARG A 142 -11.72 -11.21 -16.43
N GLY A 143 -12.53 -10.33 -15.86
CA GLY A 143 -13.76 -9.85 -16.47
C GLY A 143 -14.86 -10.89 -16.70
N ARG A 144 -14.81 -12.04 -16.01
CA ARG A 144 -15.74 -13.18 -16.14
C ARG A 144 -17.20 -12.78 -16.27
N ASP A 145 -17.67 -11.91 -15.37
CA ASP A 145 -19.05 -11.45 -15.30
C ASP A 145 -19.09 -9.99 -14.81
N LYS A 146 -20.31 -9.45 -14.68
CA LYS A 146 -20.52 -8.06 -14.26
C LYS A 146 -19.92 -7.79 -12.87
N MET A 147 -20.12 -8.68 -11.90
CA MET A 147 -19.67 -8.46 -10.53
C MET A 147 -18.15 -8.52 -10.43
N VAL A 148 -17.52 -9.50 -11.10
CA VAL A 148 -16.06 -9.58 -11.17
C VAL A 148 -15.46 -8.33 -11.83
N ARG A 149 -16.06 -7.84 -12.94
CA ARG A 149 -15.60 -6.59 -13.58
C ARG A 149 -15.70 -5.37 -12.66
N GLU A 150 -16.76 -5.25 -11.88
CA GLU A 150 -16.95 -4.14 -10.95
C GLU A 150 -15.92 -4.18 -9.81
N ILE A 151 -15.62 -5.37 -9.28
CA ILE A 151 -14.56 -5.56 -8.28
C ILE A 151 -13.18 -5.24 -8.88
N GLU A 152 -12.88 -5.72 -10.08
CA GLU A 152 -11.59 -5.46 -10.75
C GLU A 152 -11.41 -3.98 -11.10
N LYS A 153 -12.47 -3.31 -11.54
CA LYS A 153 -12.45 -1.85 -11.74
C LYS A 153 -12.17 -1.13 -10.43
N ARG A 154 -12.81 -1.53 -9.33
CA ARG A 154 -12.56 -0.97 -8.00
C ARG A 154 -11.10 -1.17 -7.60
N ILE A 155 -10.55 -2.37 -7.79
CA ILE A 155 -9.12 -2.63 -7.54
C ILE A 155 -8.26 -1.62 -8.32
N ALA A 156 -8.52 -1.44 -9.61
CA ALA A 156 -7.78 -0.48 -10.43
C ALA A 156 -7.91 0.97 -9.95
N ASP A 157 -9.11 1.40 -9.55
CA ASP A 157 -9.37 2.74 -9.03
C ASP A 157 -8.57 3.03 -7.75
N PHE A 158 -8.40 2.02 -6.88
CA PHE A 158 -7.69 2.17 -5.59
C PHE A 158 -6.18 1.99 -5.69
N THR A 159 -5.70 1.13 -6.59
CA THR A 159 -4.26 0.87 -6.76
C THR A 159 -3.62 1.79 -7.79
N PHE A 160 -4.43 2.48 -8.61
CA PHE A 160 -4.02 3.25 -9.78
C PHE A 160 -3.28 2.40 -10.83
N ILE A 161 -3.53 1.09 -10.85
CA ILE A 161 -2.98 0.15 -11.83
C ILE A 161 -4.12 -0.30 -12.75
N PRO A 162 -3.97 -0.23 -14.09
CA PRO A 162 -5.04 -0.61 -15.02
C PRO A 162 -5.54 -2.04 -14.82
N VAL A 163 -6.82 -2.29 -15.13
CA VAL A 163 -7.44 -3.62 -15.00
C VAL A 163 -6.70 -4.66 -15.84
N GLU A 164 -6.18 -4.24 -16.98
CA GLU A 164 -5.44 -5.03 -17.97
C GLU A 164 -4.10 -5.55 -17.43
N ASN A 165 -3.51 -4.89 -16.43
CA ASN A 165 -2.31 -5.35 -15.75
C ASN A 165 -2.62 -6.47 -14.73
N GLY A 166 -3.88 -6.66 -14.38
CA GLY A 166 -4.31 -7.66 -13.42
C GLY A 166 -4.39 -9.07 -14.01
N GLU A 167 -3.89 -10.06 -13.29
CA GLU A 167 -4.21 -11.49 -13.52
C GLU A 167 -5.67 -11.81 -13.18
N GLY A 168 -6.13 -13.05 -13.38
CA GLY A 168 -7.43 -13.49 -12.85
C GLY A 168 -7.49 -13.45 -11.32
N LEU A 169 -8.70 -13.45 -10.75
CA LEU A 169 -8.87 -13.53 -9.30
C LEU A 169 -8.58 -14.97 -8.84
N GLN A 170 -7.62 -15.15 -7.95
CA GLN A 170 -7.40 -16.41 -7.28
C GLN A 170 -8.27 -16.47 -6.02
N ILE A 171 -9.19 -17.43 -5.92
CA ILE A 171 -9.99 -17.67 -4.71
C ILE A 171 -9.36 -18.81 -3.92
N LEU A 172 -9.26 -18.66 -2.60
CA LEU A 172 -8.59 -19.57 -1.70
C LEU A 172 -9.44 -19.87 -0.48
N HIS A 173 -9.37 -21.12 -0.03
CA HIS A 173 -10.02 -21.59 1.20
C HIS A 173 -9.01 -22.35 2.06
N TYR A 174 -8.93 -21.94 3.33
CA TYR A 174 -8.14 -22.58 4.37
C TYR A 174 -9.07 -23.09 5.48
N GLU A 175 -9.01 -24.39 5.71
CA GLU A 175 -9.61 -25.07 6.86
C GLU A 175 -8.70 -24.97 8.08
N VAL A 176 -9.19 -25.41 9.24
CA VAL A 176 -8.41 -25.49 10.49
C VAL A 176 -7.09 -26.25 10.26
N GLY A 177 -5.99 -25.64 10.71
CA GLY A 177 -4.62 -26.14 10.56
C GLY A 177 -3.96 -25.84 9.20
N GLN A 178 -4.73 -25.44 8.18
CA GLN A 178 -4.16 -25.08 6.88
C GLN A 178 -3.50 -23.69 6.92
N LYS A 179 -2.43 -23.54 6.14
CA LYS A 179 -1.56 -22.36 6.14
C LYS A 179 -0.92 -22.11 4.79
N TYR A 180 -0.22 -20.98 4.68
CA TYR A 180 0.75 -20.72 3.63
C TYR A 180 2.03 -20.18 4.26
N GLU A 181 3.14 -20.90 4.13
CA GLU A 181 4.44 -20.41 4.60
C GLU A 181 4.81 -19.07 3.93
N PRO A 182 5.69 -18.28 4.58
CA PRO A 182 6.20 -17.05 4.03
C PRO A 182 6.81 -17.23 2.63
N HIS A 183 6.38 -16.40 1.70
CA HIS A 183 6.82 -16.39 0.30
C HIS A 183 6.76 -14.97 -0.28
N TYR A 184 7.27 -14.83 -1.50
CA TYR A 184 7.15 -13.62 -2.29
C TYR A 184 6.15 -13.84 -3.41
N ASP A 185 5.41 -12.78 -3.73
CA ASP A 185 4.53 -12.78 -4.91
C ASP A 185 5.27 -12.46 -6.20
N TYR A 186 6.42 -11.80 -6.12
CA TYR A 186 7.28 -11.56 -7.28
C TYR A 186 7.98 -12.85 -7.73
N PHE A 187 8.38 -12.87 -9.00
CA PHE A 187 9.14 -13.96 -9.60
C PHE A 187 10.63 -13.72 -9.51
N LEU A 188 11.38 -14.81 -9.31
CA LEU A 188 12.84 -14.85 -9.42
C LEU A 188 13.33 -15.43 -10.74
N ASP A 189 12.40 -15.95 -11.56
CA ASP A 189 12.68 -16.54 -12.86
C ASP A 189 12.20 -15.66 -14.02
N ASP A 190 12.87 -15.80 -15.16
CA ASP A 190 12.54 -15.07 -16.39
C ASP A 190 11.33 -15.63 -17.14
N PHE A 191 10.87 -16.85 -16.82
CA PHE A 191 9.78 -17.48 -17.53
C PHE A 191 8.45 -16.83 -17.18
N ASN A 192 8.18 -16.66 -15.88
CA ASN A 192 6.94 -16.11 -15.36
C ASN A 192 6.79 -14.61 -15.59
N THR A 193 7.88 -13.88 -15.88
CA THR A 193 7.86 -12.45 -16.20
C THR A 193 7.55 -12.18 -17.68
N LYS A 194 7.54 -13.19 -18.57
CA LYS A 194 7.26 -12.99 -20.01
C LYS A 194 5.88 -12.41 -20.31
N ASN A 195 4.88 -12.73 -19.49
CA ASN A 195 3.52 -12.21 -19.64
C ASN A 195 3.25 -11.11 -18.61
N GLY A 196 3.17 -9.85 -19.07
CA GLY A 196 2.93 -8.69 -18.22
C GLY A 196 4.14 -8.21 -17.39
N GLY A 197 5.28 -8.90 -17.41
CA GLY A 197 6.44 -8.53 -16.59
C GLY A 197 6.31 -8.97 -15.13
N GLN A 198 7.02 -8.29 -14.23
CA GLN A 198 7.01 -8.59 -12.79
C GLN A 198 5.67 -8.27 -12.13
N ARG A 199 5.32 -8.97 -11.04
CA ARG A 199 4.22 -8.58 -10.15
C ARG A 199 4.66 -7.42 -9.25
N ILE A 200 3.99 -6.28 -9.39
CA ILE A 200 4.34 -5.05 -8.65
C ILE A 200 3.63 -4.94 -7.31
N ALA A 201 2.41 -5.44 -7.24
CA ALA A 201 1.55 -5.32 -6.08
C ALA A 201 0.51 -6.45 -6.06
N THR A 202 0.00 -6.68 -4.86
CA THR A 202 -1.02 -7.68 -4.56
C THR A 202 -2.15 -7.03 -3.78
N VAL A 203 -3.38 -7.31 -4.20
CA VAL A 203 -4.57 -7.07 -3.37
C VAL A 203 -5.09 -8.41 -2.88
N LEU A 204 -5.06 -8.60 -1.57
CA LEU A 204 -5.62 -9.74 -0.86
C LEU A 204 -6.92 -9.33 -0.17
N MET A 205 -8.05 -9.74 -0.74
CA MET A 205 -9.39 -9.48 -0.20
C MET A 205 -9.78 -10.61 0.75
N TYR A 206 -10.24 -10.27 1.95
CA TYR A 206 -10.77 -11.23 2.92
C TYR A 206 -12.26 -11.44 2.65
N LEU A 207 -12.64 -12.66 2.28
CA LEU A 207 -14.02 -13.00 1.94
C LEU A 207 -14.80 -13.58 3.13
N SER A 208 -14.11 -13.90 4.23
CA SER A 208 -14.71 -14.32 5.49
C SER A 208 -13.97 -13.72 6.68
N GLU A 209 -14.67 -13.64 7.82
CA GLU A 209 -14.05 -13.45 9.12
C GLU A 209 -13.51 -14.78 9.63
N VAL A 210 -12.43 -14.73 10.41
CA VAL A 210 -11.79 -15.89 11.02
C VAL A 210 -11.75 -15.68 12.53
N ASP A 211 -12.29 -16.65 13.28
CA ASP A 211 -12.40 -16.54 14.74
C ASP A 211 -11.02 -16.46 15.41
N GLU A 212 -10.08 -17.32 14.99
CA GLU A 212 -8.74 -17.39 15.56
C GLU A 212 -7.71 -17.87 14.51
N GLY A 213 -6.55 -17.22 14.47
CA GLY A 213 -5.51 -17.47 13.49
C GLY A 213 -5.83 -16.92 12.10
N GLY A 214 -5.21 -17.50 11.07
CA GLY A 214 -5.47 -17.14 9.68
C GLY A 214 -4.93 -15.77 9.26
N GLU A 215 -4.11 -15.11 10.07
CA GLU A 215 -3.55 -13.78 9.77
C GLU A 215 -2.69 -13.80 8.51
N THR A 216 -2.61 -12.64 7.84
CA THR A 216 -1.56 -12.40 6.86
C THR A 216 -0.38 -11.75 7.58
N VAL A 217 0.75 -12.46 7.67
CA VAL A 217 1.93 -12.04 8.42
C VAL A 217 3.07 -11.63 7.48
N PHE A 218 3.74 -10.53 7.79
CA PHE A 218 4.94 -10.02 7.14
C PHE A 218 6.14 -10.14 8.09
N PRO A 219 6.83 -11.29 8.15
CA PRO A 219 7.93 -11.52 9.09
C PRO A 219 9.16 -10.64 8.84
N ALA A 220 9.32 -10.10 7.63
CA ALA A 220 10.45 -9.25 7.26
C ALA A 220 10.14 -7.74 7.36
N ALA A 221 8.91 -7.37 7.76
CA ALA A 221 8.50 -5.98 7.90
C ALA A 221 9.36 -5.21 8.92
N LYS A 222 9.55 -3.91 8.68
CA LYS A 222 10.32 -3.03 9.57
C LYS A 222 9.38 -2.19 10.42
N GLY A 223 9.49 -2.33 11.73
CA GLY A 223 8.84 -1.47 12.72
C GLY A 223 8.54 -2.19 14.03
N ASN A 224 8.01 -1.45 15.00
CA ASN A 224 7.61 -2.02 16.27
C ASN A 224 6.16 -2.54 16.20
N PHE A 225 6.00 -3.76 15.70
CA PHE A 225 4.68 -4.35 15.44
C PHE A 225 3.95 -4.84 16.69
N SER A 226 4.57 -4.81 17.88
CA SER A 226 3.84 -5.02 19.14
C SER A 226 2.92 -3.85 19.51
N ASP A 227 3.09 -2.69 18.87
CA ASP A 227 2.33 -1.48 19.21
C ASP A 227 0.98 -1.41 18.47
N VAL A 228 0.65 -2.40 17.64
CA VAL A 228 -0.66 -2.45 16.96
C VAL A 228 -1.77 -2.78 17.96
N PRO A 229 -2.95 -2.14 17.88
CA PRO A 229 -4.03 -2.33 18.86
C PRO A 229 -4.53 -3.75 19.04
N TRP A 230 -4.38 -4.59 18.01
CA TRP A 230 -4.86 -5.97 17.98
C TRP A 230 -3.77 -6.99 18.31
N TRP A 231 -2.60 -6.56 18.79
CA TRP A 231 -1.44 -7.43 19.06
C TRP A 231 -1.78 -8.63 19.94
N ASP A 232 -2.53 -8.38 21.03
CA ASP A 232 -2.88 -9.42 21.99
C ASP A 232 -3.88 -10.44 21.43
N GLU A 233 -4.60 -10.09 20.36
CA GLU A 233 -5.53 -10.97 19.68
C GLU A 233 -4.89 -11.81 18.56
N LEU A 234 -3.59 -11.64 18.30
CA LEU A 234 -2.85 -12.40 17.30
C LEU A 234 -2.46 -13.78 17.84
N SER A 235 -2.48 -14.77 16.96
CA SER A 235 -1.86 -16.08 17.18
C SER A 235 -0.35 -15.96 17.35
N ASP A 236 0.28 -17.03 17.86
CA ASP A 236 1.76 -17.11 17.95
C ASP A 236 2.43 -16.90 16.59
N CYS A 237 1.82 -17.38 15.51
CA CYS A 237 2.29 -17.12 14.16
C CYS A 237 2.14 -15.64 13.78
N GLY A 238 0.99 -15.03 14.09
CA GLY A 238 0.73 -13.62 13.82
C GLY A 238 1.70 -12.70 14.55
N LYS A 239 2.16 -13.08 15.75
CA LYS A 239 3.18 -12.34 16.51
C LYS A 239 4.60 -12.46 15.94
N GLY A 240 4.80 -13.30 14.92
CA GLY A 240 6.08 -13.44 14.22
C GLY A 240 6.47 -12.28 13.30
N GLY A 241 5.61 -11.27 13.15
CA GLY A 241 5.87 -10.07 12.35
C GLY A 241 4.69 -9.11 12.36
N LEU A 242 4.69 -8.14 11.45
CA LEU A 242 3.51 -7.31 11.22
C LEU A 242 2.38 -8.18 10.67
N SER A 243 1.21 -8.16 11.30
CA SER A 243 0.10 -9.04 10.91
C SER A 243 -1.22 -8.32 10.77
N VAL A 244 -2.00 -8.77 9.78
CA VAL A 244 -3.36 -8.31 9.48
C VAL A 244 -4.34 -9.46 9.72
N LYS A 245 -5.32 -9.23 10.59
CA LYS A 245 -6.39 -10.20 10.86
C LYS A 245 -7.41 -10.21 9.71
N PRO A 246 -7.89 -11.39 9.27
CA PRO A 246 -8.93 -11.46 8.25
C PRO A 246 -10.25 -10.89 8.77
N LYS A 247 -10.75 -9.85 8.09
CA LYS A 247 -12.06 -9.29 8.35
C LYS A 247 -12.83 -9.23 7.04
N MET A 248 -14.01 -9.87 7.00
CA MET A 248 -14.80 -9.97 5.79
C MET A 248 -15.08 -8.59 5.20
N GLY A 249 -14.80 -8.45 3.91
CA GLY A 249 -14.98 -7.19 3.18
C GLY A 249 -13.73 -6.32 3.13
N ASP A 250 -12.75 -6.52 4.00
CA ASP A 250 -11.51 -5.75 3.97
C ASP A 250 -10.56 -6.28 2.89
N ALA A 251 -9.73 -5.39 2.33
CA ALA A 251 -8.71 -5.72 1.34
C ALA A 251 -7.34 -5.18 1.74
N LEU A 252 -6.35 -6.06 1.79
CA LEU A 252 -4.96 -5.73 2.04
C LEU A 252 -4.24 -5.50 0.70
N LEU A 253 -3.79 -4.27 0.45
CA LEU A 253 -2.85 -3.95 -0.63
C LEU A 253 -1.44 -3.94 -0.08
N PHE A 254 -0.52 -4.67 -0.72
CA PHE A 254 0.90 -4.56 -0.44
C PHE A 254 1.73 -4.62 -1.72
N TRP A 255 2.93 -4.05 -1.67
CA TRP A 255 3.79 -3.88 -2.83
C TRP A 255 4.97 -4.86 -2.78
N SER A 256 5.15 -5.61 -3.86
CA SER A 256 6.30 -6.51 -4.08
C SER A 256 7.55 -5.76 -4.55
N MET A 257 7.38 -4.51 -4.98
CA MET A 257 8.44 -3.65 -5.52
C MET A 257 8.43 -2.26 -4.87
N LYS A 258 9.63 -1.71 -4.73
CA LYS A 258 9.86 -0.34 -4.29
C LYS A 258 9.57 0.65 -5.44
N PRO A 259 9.38 1.95 -5.13
CA PRO A 259 9.14 2.97 -6.16
C PRO A 259 10.25 3.10 -7.22
N ASP A 260 11.48 2.68 -6.91
CA ASP A 260 12.62 2.62 -7.84
C ASP A 260 12.62 1.37 -8.74
N ALA A 261 11.52 0.60 -8.71
CA ALA A 261 11.34 -0.66 -9.42
C ALA A 261 12.28 -1.80 -8.98
N THR A 262 12.96 -1.69 -7.84
CA THR A 262 13.64 -2.84 -7.24
C THR A 262 12.65 -3.74 -6.48
N LEU A 263 12.94 -5.03 -6.38
CA LEU A 263 12.16 -5.95 -5.55
C LEU A 263 12.25 -5.52 -4.08
N ASP A 264 11.17 -5.70 -3.32
CA ASP A 264 11.13 -5.38 -1.90
C ASP A 264 11.19 -6.66 -1.04
N PRO A 265 12.34 -7.02 -0.45
CA PRO A 265 12.45 -8.21 0.40
C PRO A 265 11.62 -8.12 1.68
N SER A 266 11.20 -6.93 2.10
CA SER A 266 10.30 -6.78 3.25
C SER A 266 8.88 -7.27 2.95
N SER A 267 8.52 -7.45 1.67
CA SER A 267 7.22 -7.98 1.22
C SER A 267 7.05 -9.50 1.38
N LEU A 268 8.03 -10.18 1.99
CA LEU A 268 7.91 -11.57 2.40
C LEU A 268 6.67 -11.71 3.29
N HIS A 269 5.73 -12.55 2.89
CA HIS A 269 4.46 -12.68 3.60
C HIS A 269 3.93 -14.11 3.57
N GLY A 270 3.14 -14.46 4.59
CA GLY A 270 2.53 -15.78 4.73
C GLY A 270 1.10 -15.70 5.25
N GLY A 271 0.39 -16.83 5.17
CA GLY A 271 -0.89 -17.03 5.81
C GLY A 271 -0.72 -17.92 7.04
N CYS A 272 -0.92 -17.37 8.22
CA CYS A 272 -0.87 -18.13 9.46
C CYS A 272 -1.91 -19.25 9.48
N PRO A 273 -1.67 -20.34 10.25
CA PRO A 273 -2.64 -21.42 10.39
C PRO A 273 -3.99 -20.89 10.86
N VAL A 274 -5.08 -21.37 10.26
CA VAL A 274 -6.41 -21.17 10.84
C VAL A 274 -6.52 -22.02 12.09
N ILE A 275 -6.80 -21.42 13.24
CA ILE A 275 -6.96 -22.14 14.51
C ILE A 275 -8.44 -22.44 14.74
N LYS A 276 -9.31 -21.47 14.45
CA LYS A 276 -10.77 -21.62 14.56
C LYS A 276 -11.49 -20.86 13.44
N GLY A 277 -12.53 -21.48 12.90
CA GLY A 277 -13.31 -20.95 11.77
C GLY A 277 -12.80 -21.44 10.41
N ASN A 278 -13.05 -20.67 9.36
CA ASN A 278 -12.61 -20.96 7.99
C ASN A 278 -12.22 -19.66 7.30
N LYS A 279 -11.07 -19.66 6.61
CA LYS A 279 -10.58 -18.47 5.90
C LYS A 279 -10.87 -18.60 4.41
N TRP A 280 -11.68 -17.70 3.89
CA TRP A 280 -11.83 -17.46 2.46
C TRP A 280 -11.14 -16.16 2.08
N SER A 281 -10.39 -16.17 0.98
CA SER A 281 -9.73 -14.98 0.47
C SER A 281 -9.70 -14.97 -1.05
N SER A 282 -9.56 -13.77 -1.63
CA SER A 282 -9.33 -13.57 -3.05
C SER A 282 -8.09 -12.73 -3.28
N THR A 283 -7.14 -13.27 -4.05
CA THR A 283 -5.91 -12.59 -4.42
C THR A 283 -6.01 -12.06 -5.84
N LYS A 284 -5.64 -10.80 -6.04
CA LYS A 284 -5.40 -10.18 -7.34
C LYS A 284 -3.94 -9.77 -7.41
N TRP A 285 -3.19 -10.39 -8.32
CA TRP A 285 -1.84 -9.96 -8.66
C TRP A 285 -1.86 -8.96 -9.82
N MET A 286 -1.08 -7.91 -9.70
CA MET A 286 -0.96 -6.86 -10.72
C MET A 286 0.46 -6.82 -11.27
N ARG A 287 0.56 -6.76 -12.59
CA ARG A 287 1.80 -6.79 -13.36
C ARG A 287 2.28 -5.38 -13.73
N VAL A 288 3.58 -5.22 -14.04
CA VAL A 288 4.15 -3.94 -14.55
C VAL A 288 3.53 -3.52 -15.88
N HIS A 289 3.16 -4.48 -16.73
CA HIS A 289 2.56 -4.28 -18.05
C HIS A 289 1.24 -5.05 -18.17
N GLU A 290 0.54 -4.82 -19.28
CA GLU A 290 -0.66 -5.59 -19.61
C GLU A 290 -0.39 -7.11 -19.54
N TYR A 291 -1.22 -7.79 -18.76
CA TYR A 291 -1.24 -9.24 -18.67
C TYR A 291 -2.23 -9.78 -19.71
N LYS A 292 -1.72 -10.59 -20.63
CA LYS A 292 -2.55 -11.24 -21.65
C LYS A 292 -3.23 -12.45 -21.02
N ALA A 293 -4.55 -12.32 -20.81
CA ALA A 293 -5.40 -13.34 -20.21
C ALA A 293 -5.68 -14.50 -21.18
#